data_AF-A0A4R1ZZI2-F1
#
_entry.id   AF-A0A4R1ZZI2-F1
#
_cell.length_a   1.000
_cell.length_b   1.000
_cell.length_c   1.000
_cell.angle_alpha   90.00
_cell.angle_beta   90.00
_cell.angle_gamma   90.00
#
_symmetry.space_group_name_H-M   'P 1'
#
loop_
_entity.id
_entity.type
_entity.pdbx_description
1 polymer ?
#
loop_
_entity_poly.entity_id
_entity_poly.type
_entity_poly.pdbx_seq_one_letter_code
_entity_poly.pdbx_strand_id
1 'polypeptide(L)'
;MTTARNKGWRGLRFILAMAFILALTVQPLAQTAQAADTVHHWKHYTNGVAYMNQGKIKLAIKEFELAVAQSEQAGYLRKLAEAYTLDNQFQKAADTYYREAKIHKAIGEKSGDLNTYFAVLAKADALNTEIDLYLEKDAASSVSGSSHLAKFEPASGMYIGAYVEKDSGVEKQKDGKFDAFNKLAGKQHAVFFNYHKYGNPFPYHWAETVKEAGGAIQIALQPDDGLSAVKDDAYLRKFARDAKAAGVPVFLRFASEMNGSWVKWNGNPSLYIEKFRLVSKVMKEEAPNVAMVWSPAANPKQKIVAYYPGDDWVDWVGLSIYSVKYFNGNVNEPADQVNPLDSVNYTYKLYASRKPIMISEFGATHFSKAGNTSAVNFAITKMNMLYHGAKLKYPRVKSINWFSLNTLTDSYSAERSLNNFSLTESPALLASYGKMIQDPYYLSKVASGTSSYTKTVSKFANQGTIGKPATGVVWVKTYDPYISKVVIKLDGAVVLTRQQYPYTFSIQPDKLKAGSHKIEVIVFDSKNREASRKSYTFKTT
;
A
#
# COMPACT_ATOMS: atom_id res chain seq x y z
N MET A 1 15.29 -77.29 19.29
CA MET A 1 14.33 -76.28 18.79
C MET A 1 14.67 -76.00 17.34
N THR A 2 14.16 -76.81 16.39
CA THR A 2 13.02 -76.44 15.52
C THR A 2 13.27 -75.14 14.73
N THR A 3 14.02 -75.22 13.61
CA THR A 3 13.54 -75.44 12.21
C THR A 3 12.73 -74.25 11.64
N ALA A 4 13.12 -73.45 10.65
CA ALA A 4 13.95 -73.57 9.42
C ALA A 4 13.17 -73.73 8.10
N ARG A 5 13.09 -72.62 7.34
CA ARG A 5 13.43 -72.42 5.90
C ARG A 5 12.76 -73.21 4.75
N ASN A 6 12.83 -72.55 3.57
CA ASN A 6 12.78 -73.04 2.18
C ASN A 6 11.38 -73.31 1.58
N LYS A 7 11.02 -72.83 0.36
CA LYS A 7 11.64 -72.70 -0.99
C LYS A 7 11.29 -73.88 -1.93
N GLY A 8 10.92 -73.56 -3.17
CA GLY A 8 10.85 -74.48 -4.33
C GLY A 8 9.43 -74.53 -4.94
N TRP A 9 9.09 -74.20 -6.19
CA TRP A 9 9.75 -74.09 -7.53
C TRP A 9 9.48 -75.30 -8.45
N ARG A 10 9.21 -74.99 -9.75
CA ARG A 10 8.99 -75.90 -10.91
C ARG A 10 7.60 -76.56 -10.92
N GLY A 11 6.89 -76.78 -12.04
CA GLY A 11 7.11 -76.56 -13.49
C GLY A 11 5.88 -77.14 -14.27
N LEU A 12 5.85 -77.53 -15.56
CA LEU A 12 6.72 -77.40 -16.75
C LEU A 12 5.96 -78.04 -17.98
N ARG A 13 6.37 -77.79 -19.25
CA ARG A 13 6.10 -78.60 -20.50
C ARG A 13 4.75 -78.41 -21.25
N PHE A 14 4.60 -78.52 -22.60
CA PHE A 14 5.51 -78.63 -23.80
C PHE A 14 4.71 -78.47 -25.15
N ILE A 15 5.41 -78.54 -26.31
CA ILE A 15 4.99 -79.01 -27.68
C ILE A 15 4.67 -77.99 -28.83
N LEU A 16 5.67 -77.91 -29.74
CA LEU A 16 5.76 -77.87 -31.23
C LEU A 16 4.77 -77.17 -32.20
N ALA A 17 5.42 -76.65 -33.27
CA ALA A 17 5.17 -76.79 -34.72
C ALA A 17 4.76 -75.51 -35.50
N MET A 18 5.08 -75.28 -36.78
CA MET A 18 6.28 -75.37 -37.63
C MET A 18 5.83 -74.99 -39.06
N ALA A 19 6.50 -74.00 -39.69
CA ALA A 19 6.53 -73.66 -41.14
C ALA A 19 5.22 -73.33 -41.92
N PHE A 20 5.24 -72.24 -42.72
CA PHE A 20 5.45 -72.29 -44.19
C PHE A 20 5.56 -70.89 -44.87
N ILE A 21 6.62 -70.73 -45.68
CA ILE A 21 6.78 -70.04 -46.99
C ILE A 21 6.21 -68.61 -47.27
N LEU A 22 7.03 -67.86 -48.03
CA LEU A 22 6.79 -66.55 -48.65
C LEU A 22 5.47 -66.42 -49.45
N ALA A 23 4.88 -65.22 -49.39
CA ALA A 23 4.22 -64.57 -50.52
C ALA A 23 4.52 -63.05 -50.50
N LEU A 24 4.77 -62.46 -51.66
CA LEU A 24 5.06 -61.03 -51.81
C LEU A 24 3.78 -60.19 -51.71
N THR A 25 3.86 -58.96 -51.18
CA THR A 25 3.76 -57.69 -51.96
C THR A 25 3.34 -56.48 -51.11
N VAL A 26 3.72 -55.29 -51.61
CA VAL A 26 3.27 -53.93 -51.23
C VAL A 26 3.55 -53.46 -49.79
N GLN A 27 4.53 -52.56 -49.65
CA GLN A 27 4.60 -51.64 -48.51
C GLN A 27 3.53 -50.54 -48.65
N PRO A 28 2.75 -50.24 -47.61
CA PRO A 28 2.18 -48.93 -47.39
C PRO A 28 3.12 -48.11 -46.49
N LEU A 29 3.52 -46.94 -47.00
CA LEU A 29 4.10 -45.78 -46.32
C LEU A 29 4.24 -45.85 -44.79
N ALA A 30 5.49 -45.78 -44.33
CA ALA A 30 5.80 -45.57 -42.92
C ALA A 30 5.29 -44.19 -42.44
N GLN A 31 4.18 -44.17 -41.68
CA GLN A 31 3.89 -43.07 -40.76
C GLN A 31 4.80 -43.19 -39.53
N THR A 32 6.09 -42.88 -39.70
CA THR A 32 7.00 -42.69 -38.56
C THR A 32 6.89 -41.25 -38.06
N ALA A 33 6.12 -41.11 -36.98
CA ALA A 33 6.20 -40.09 -35.93
C ALA A 33 6.65 -38.67 -36.31
N GLN A 34 5.77 -37.68 -36.08
CA GLN A 34 6.21 -36.32 -35.76
C GLN A 34 7.31 -36.37 -34.71
N ALA A 35 8.48 -35.83 -35.04
CA ALA A 35 9.57 -35.67 -34.08
C ALA A 35 9.07 -34.82 -32.90
N ALA A 36 9.32 -35.30 -31.68
CA ALA A 36 9.05 -34.51 -30.49
C ALA A 36 9.92 -33.23 -30.53
N ASP A 37 9.30 -32.06 -30.36
CA ASP A 37 9.99 -30.78 -30.30
C ASP A 37 11.10 -30.84 -29.23
N THR A 38 12.35 -30.76 -29.66
CA THR A 38 13.48 -30.80 -28.73
C THR A 38 13.51 -29.53 -27.92
N VAL A 39 13.24 -29.65 -26.63
CA VAL A 39 13.22 -28.55 -25.67
C VAL A 39 14.56 -27.81 -25.69
N HIS A 40 14.53 -26.52 -25.98
CA HIS A 40 15.70 -25.67 -26.24
C HIS A 40 15.67 -24.36 -25.43
N HIS A 41 14.91 -24.30 -24.34
CA HIS A 41 14.73 -23.08 -23.52
C HIS A 41 16.06 -22.42 -23.10
N TRP A 42 17.11 -23.20 -22.83
CA TRP A 42 18.43 -22.67 -22.49
C TRP A 42 19.13 -21.98 -23.66
N LYS A 43 18.99 -22.52 -24.89
CA LYS A 43 19.51 -21.91 -26.12
C LYS A 43 18.79 -20.58 -26.37
N HIS A 44 17.47 -20.57 -26.24
CA HIS A 44 16.67 -19.35 -26.35
C HIS A 44 17.06 -18.30 -25.29
N TYR A 45 17.17 -18.68 -24.02
CA TYR A 45 17.64 -17.78 -22.98
C TYR A 45 19.04 -17.20 -23.29
N THR A 46 19.98 -18.04 -23.72
CA THR A 46 21.35 -17.62 -24.08
C THR A 46 21.37 -16.67 -25.28
N ASN A 47 20.61 -16.97 -26.34
CA ASN A 47 20.42 -16.08 -27.49
C ASN A 47 19.82 -14.73 -27.06
N GLY A 48 18.80 -14.77 -26.20
CA GLY A 48 18.14 -13.58 -25.67
C GLY A 48 19.10 -12.66 -24.92
N VAL A 49 19.95 -13.22 -24.04
CA VAL A 49 21.01 -12.46 -23.35
C VAL A 49 22.01 -11.87 -24.35
N ALA A 50 22.45 -12.66 -25.33
CA ALA A 50 23.38 -12.18 -26.36
C ALA A 50 22.79 -11.02 -27.19
N TYR A 51 21.52 -11.11 -27.61
CA TYR A 51 20.84 -10.04 -28.32
C TYR A 51 20.61 -8.80 -27.43
N MET A 52 20.29 -8.98 -26.15
CA MET A 52 20.09 -7.86 -25.22
C MET A 52 21.39 -7.09 -25.00
N ASN A 53 22.52 -7.80 -24.83
CA ASN A 53 23.85 -7.19 -24.73
C ASN A 53 24.28 -6.46 -26.02
N GLN A 54 23.75 -6.86 -27.18
CA GLN A 54 23.95 -6.18 -28.47
C GLN A 54 22.95 -5.03 -28.71
N GLY A 55 22.09 -4.68 -27.75
CA GLY A 55 21.03 -3.68 -27.91
C GLY A 55 19.88 -4.11 -28.84
N LYS A 56 19.84 -5.37 -29.29
CA LYS A 56 18.83 -5.93 -30.20
C LYS A 56 17.57 -6.36 -29.42
N ILE A 57 16.97 -5.43 -28.67
CA ILE A 57 15.97 -5.72 -27.63
C ILE A 57 14.76 -6.52 -28.16
N LYS A 58 14.26 -6.22 -29.37
CA LYS A 58 13.13 -6.95 -29.96
C LYS A 58 13.44 -8.41 -30.30
N LEU A 59 14.67 -8.72 -30.70
CA LEU A 59 15.12 -10.11 -30.87
C LEU A 59 15.30 -10.79 -29.51
N ALA A 60 15.83 -10.07 -28.52
CA ALA A 60 15.96 -10.58 -27.16
C ALA A 60 14.60 -10.95 -26.54
N ILE A 61 13.57 -10.09 -26.71
CA ILE A 61 12.19 -10.37 -26.28
C ILE A 61 11.67 -11.66 -26.90
N LYS A 62 11.79 -11.82 -28.23
CA LYS A 62 11.31 -13.03 -28.92
C LYS A 62 11.97 -14.31 -28.39
N GLU A 63 13.29 -14.30 -28.18
CA GLU A 63 14.00 -15.44 -27.62
C GLU A 63 13.60 -15.70 -26.14
N PHE A 64 13.44 -14.66 -25.32
CA PHE A 64 12.99 -14.82 -23.93
C PHE A 64 11.53 -15.29 -23.83
N GLU A 65 10.63 -14.85 -24.72
CA GLU A 65 9.25 -15.36 -24.83
C GLU A 65 9.25 -16.87 -25.13
N LEU A 66 10.08 -17.33 -26.08
CA LEU A 66 10.24 -18.75 -26.39
C LEU A 66 10.84 -19.55 -25.22
N ALA A 67 11.84 -19.00 -24.52
CA ALA A 67 12.41 -19.63 -23.33
C ALA A 67 11.38 -19.80 -22.21
N VAL A 68 10.59 -18.75 -21.93
CA VAL A 68 9.53 -18.76 -20.91
C VAL A 68 8.37 -19.68 -21.29
N ALA A 69 7.99 -19.75 -22.58
CA ALA A 69 6.93 -20.63 -23.07
C ALA A 69 7.30 -22.12 -22.93
N GLN A 70 8.57 -22.46 -23.10
CA GLN A 70 9.08 -23.83 -22.91
C GLN A 70 9.39 -24.15 -21.44
N SER A 71 9.78 -23.16 -20.62
CA SER A 71 10.07 -23.36 -19.19
C SER A 71 9.93 -22.04 -18.41
N GLU A 72 8.88 -21.93 -17.59
CA GLU A 72 8.62 -20.73 -16.79
C GLU A 72 9.54 -20.66 -15.55
N GLN A 73 10.76 -20.16 -15.74
CA GLN A 73 11.75 -20.01 -14.68
C GLN A 73 11.89 -18.54 -14.24
N ALA A 74 12.13 -18.30 -12.94
CA ALA A 74 12.28 -16.95 -12.40
C ALA A 74 13.37 -16.13 -13.11
N GLY A 75 14.52 -16.74 -13.43
CA GLY A 75 15.59 -16.08 -14.18
C GLY A 75 15.20 -15.71 -15.62
N TYR A 76 14.34 -16.50 -16.28
CA TYR A 76 13.89 -16.23 -17.64
C TYR A 76 12.84 -15.12 -17.65
N LEU A 77 11.88 -15.18 -16.70
CA LEU A 77 10.91 -14.11 -16.46
C LEU A 77 11.62 -12.79 -16.14
N ARG A 78 12.65 -12.81 -15.29
CA ARG A 78 13.47 -11.64 -14.96
C ARG A 78 14.05 -10.99 -16.22
N LYS A 79 14.68 -11.76 -17.10
CA LYS A 79 15.28 -11.23 -18.34
C LYS A 79 14.24 -10.79 -19.36
N LEU A 80 13.10 -11.48 -19.46
CA LEU A 80 11.96 -11.04 -20.28
C LEU A 80 11.41 -9.69 -19.79
N ALA A 81 11.23 -9.51 -18.48
CA ALA A 81 10.74 -8.27 -17.90
C ALA A 81 11.73 -7.10 -18.04
N GLU A 82 13.04 -7.35 -17.89
CA GLU A 82 14.10 -6.39 -18.20
C GLU A 82 14.04 -5.96 -19.69
N ALA A 83 13.93 -6.92 -20.62
CA ALA A 83 13.85 -6.63 -22.04
C ALA A 83 12.56 -5.86 -22.43
N TYR A 84 11.39 -6.22 -21.89
CA TYR A 84 10.16 -5.44 -22.05
C TYR A 84 10.30 -4.01 -21.51
N THR A 85 11.00 -3.81 -20.40
CA THR A 85 11.23 -2.47 -19.83
C THR A 85 12.07 -1.61 -20.79
N LEU A 86 13.13 -2.19 -21.40
CA LEU A 86 13.99 -1.53 -22.38
C LEU A 86 13.24 -1.15 -23.68
N ASP A 87 12.24 -1.96 -24.10
CA ASP A 87 11.39 -1.67 -25.26
C ASP A 87 10.15 -0.80 -24.91
N ASN A 88 10.09 -0.21 -23.71
CA ASN A 88 8.96 0.57 -23.18
C ASN A 88 7.62 -0.20 -23.05
N GLN A 89 7.63 -1.53 -23.06
CA GLN A 89 6.46 -2.39 -22.86
C GLN A 89 6.15 -2.58 -21.36
N PHE A 90 5.99 -1.47 -20.62
CA PHE A 90 6.01 -1.44 -19.15
C PHE A 90 4.94 -2.33 -18.48
N GLN A 91 3.72 -2.41 -19.02
CA GLN A 91 2.70 -3.31 -18.46
C GLN A 91 3.10 -4.78 -18.61
N LYS A 92 3.62 -5.20 -19.77
CA LYS A 92 4.11 -6.58 -19.94
C LYS A 92 5.28 -6.88 -19.00
N ALA A 93 6.16 -5.91 -18.76
CA ALA A 93 7.22 -6.04 -17.76
C ALA A 93 6.64 -6.23 -16.35
N ALA A 94 5.65 -5.43 -15.94
CA ALA A 94 4.97 -5.57 -14.67
C ALA A 94 4.30 -6.94 -14.50
N ASP A 95 3.51 -7.38 -15.48
CA ASP A 95 2.83 -8.68 -15.49
C ASP A 95 3.84 -9.84 -15.40
N THR A 96 4.99 -9.71 -16.08
CA THR A 96 6.08 -10.70 -16.04
C THR A 96 6.78 -10.71 -14.67
N TYR A 97 7.01 -9.55 -14.05
CA TYR A 97 7.51 -9.48 -12.67
C TYR A 97 6.50 -10.02 -11.65
N TYR A 98 5.19 -9.85 -11.83
CA TYR A 98 4.19 -10.49 -10.95
C TYR A 98 4.23 -12.03 -11.05
N ARG A 99 4.48 -12.59 -12.24
CA ARG A 99 4.72 -14.03 -12.44
C ARG A 99 5.99 -14.49 -11.72
N GLU A 100 7.10 -13.75 -11.87
CA GLU A 100 8.37 -14.03 -11.17
C GLU A 100 8.19 -13.96 -9.64
N ALA A 101 7.47 -12.95 -9.14
CA ALA A 101 7.16 -12.77 -7.74
C ALA A 101 6.32 -13.95 -7.19
N LYS A 102 5.39 -14.52 -7.97
CA LYS A 102 4.61 -15.70 -7.58
C LYS A 102 5.51 -16.94 -7.33
N ILE A 103 6.55 -17.13 -8.15
CA ILE A 103 7.55 -18.20 -7.94
C ILE A 103 8.32 -17.95 -6.65
N HIS A 104 8.86 -16.74 -6.46
CA HIS A 104 9.60 -16.41 -5.24
C HIS A 104 8.75 -16.43 -3.97
N LYS A 105 7.44 -16.16 -4.07
CA LYS A 105 6.50 -16.32 -2.96
C LYS A 105 6.41 -17.80 -2.54
N ALA A 106 6.18 -18.71 -3.48
CA ALA A 106 6.06 -20.15 -3.20
C ALA A 106 7.38 -20.77 -2.68
N ILE A 107 8.53 -20.19 -3.01
CA ILE A 107 9.83 -20.54 -2.40
C ILE A 107 9.90 -19.99 -0.97
N GLY A 108 9.60 -18.70 -0.78
CA GLY A 108 9.70 -18.01 0.50
C GLY A 108 8.73 -18.52 1.57
N GLU A 109 7.54 -18.97 1.17
CA GLU A 109 6.58 -19.63 2.07
C GLU A 109 7.09 -20.99 2.58
N LYS A 110 8.04 -21.63 1.87
CA LYS A 110 8.69 -22.88 2.30
C LYS A 110 9.96 -22.65 3.10
N SER A 111 10.76 -21.63 2.76
CA SER A 111 12.02 -21.32 3.44
C SER A 111 11.87 -20.40 4.66
N GLY A 112 10.73 -19.70 4.77
CA GLY A 112 10.54 -18.60 5.73
C GLY A 112 11.11 -17.25 5.25
N ASP A 113 11.74 -17.18 4.08
CA ASP A 113 12.31 -15.94 3.53
C ASP A 113 11.52 -15.37 2.34
N LEU A 114 10.76 -14.30 2.61
CA LEU A 114 9.99 -13.54 1.61
C LEU A 114 10.72 -12.31 1.05
N ASN A 115 12.01 -12.10 1.37
CA ASN A 115 12.79 -10.93 0.92
C ASN A 115 12.76 -10.78 -0.61
N THR A 116 13.12 -11.86 -1.33
CA THR A 116 13.14 -11.86 -2.81
C THR A 116 11.74 -11.64 -3.39
N TYR A 117 10.70 -12.24 -2.79
CA TYR A 117 9.31 -12.01 -3.20
C TYR A 117 8.95 -10.53 -3.13
N PHE A 118 9.20 -9.86 -2.01
CA PHE A 118 8.88 -8.44 -1.86
C PHE A 118 9.74 -7.53 -2.75
N ALA A 119 11.00 -7.89 -3.02
CA ALA A 119 11.86 -7.17 -3.95
C ALA A 119 11.38 -7.26 -5.40
N VAL A 120 10.92 -8.44 -5.85
CA VAL A 120 10.36 -8.62 -7.20
C VAL A 120 8.98 -7.95 -7.31
N LEU A 121 8.16 -8.06 -6.27
CA LEU A 121 6.85 -7.40 -6.19
C LEU A 121 6.99 -5.88 -6.33
N ALA A 122 7.98 -5.27 -5.66
CA ALA A 122 8.25 -3.84 -5.79
C ALA A 122 8.64 -3.42 -7.23
N LYS A 123 9.33 -4.29 -7.99
CA LYS A 123 9.60 -4.05 -9.43
C LYS A 123 8.34 -4.11 -10.28
N ALA A 124 7.46 -5.08 -10.01
CA ALA A 124 6.17 -5.17 -10.69
C ALA A 124 5.29 -3.94 -10.40
N ASP A 125 5.16 -3.60 -9.11
CA ASP A 125 4.37 -2.46 -8.65
C ASP A 125 4.91 -1.12 -9.19
N ALA A 126 6.22 -0.96 -9.37
CA ALA A 126 6.83 0.24 -9.95
C ALA A 126 6.52 0.45 -11.43
N LEU A 127 6.19 -0.61 -12.18
CA LEU A 127 5.89 -0.54 -13.63
C LEU A 127 4.39 -0.69 -13.94
N ASN A 128 3.61 -1.24 -13.02
CA ASN A 128 2.21 -1.55 -13.23
C ASN A 128 1.37 -0.29 -13.46
N THR A 129 0.62 -0.30 -14.57
CA THR A 129 -0.36 0.72 -14.88
C THR A 129 -1.76 0.27 -14.48
N GLU A 130 -2.42 1.08 -13.67
CA GLU A 130 -3.76 0.85 -13.15
C GLU A 130 -4.63 2.06 -13.47
N ILE A 131 -5.72 1.83 -14.21
CA ILE A 131 -6.76 2.82 -14.46
C ILE A 131 -8.05 2.24 -13.88
N ASP A 132 -8.63 2.89 -12.88
CA ASP A 132 -9.88 2.46 -12.26
C ASP A 132 -10.90 3.61 -12.20
N LEU A 133 -12.12 3.33 -12.64
CA LEU A 133 -13.26 4.24 -12.50
C LEU A 133 -14.03 3.91 -11.23
N TYR A 134 -14.38 4.94 -10.46
CA TYR A 134 -15.24 4.90 -9.30
C TYR A 134 -16.44 5.82 -9.53
N LEU A 135 -17.56 5.53 -8.89
CA LEU A 135 -18.68 6.46 -8.77
C LEU A 135 -18.77 6.93 -7.32
N GLU A 136 -18.75 8.24 -7.12
CA GLU A 136 -19.21 8.87 -5.88
C GLU A 136 -20.69 9.23 -6.04
N LYS A 137 -21.53 8.77 -5.11
CA LYS A 137 -22.98 8.99 -5.07
C LYS A 137 -23.40 9.37 -3.66
N ASP A 138 -24.40 10.23 -3.52
CA ASP A 138 -25.04 10.46 -2.22
C ASP A 138 -25.64 9.12 -1.73
N ALA A 139 -25.40 8.76 -0.47
CA ALA A 139 -26.00 7.56 0.08
C ALA A 139 -27.51 7.79 0.20
N ALA A 140 -28.30 6.77 -0.17
CA ALA A 140 -29.64 6.68 0.40
C ALA A 140 -29.52 6.61 1.92
N SER A 141 -30.39 7.32 2.64
CA SER A 141 -30.39 7.37 4.10
C SER A 141 -30.33 5.95 4.69
N SER A 142 -29.46 5.79 5.70
CA SER A 142 -29.08 4.55 6.40
C SER A 142 -28.35 3.47 5.58
N VAL A 143 -27.03 3.37 5.81
CA VAL A 143 -26.37 2.06 5.80
C VAL A 143 -26.66 1.39 7.16
N SER A 144 -27.84 0.76 7.28
CA SER A 144 -28.08 -0.20 8.37
C SER A 144 -27.39 -1.52 8.02
N GLY A 145 -26.37 -1.94 8.78
CA GLY A 145 -25.61 -3.15 8.42
C GLY A 145 -24.41 -3.50 9.30
N SER A 146 -24.68 -3.90 10.55
CA SER A 146 -23.90 -4.88 11.34
C SER A 146 -22.38 -4.99 11.11
N SER A 147 -21.61 -4.00 11.57
CA SER A 147 -20.26 -4.28 12.09
C SER A 147 -20.04 -3.47 13.37
N HIS A 148 -19.43 -4.08 14.39
CA HIS A 148 -19.00 -3.35 15.56
C HIS A 148 -17.81 -2.46 15.16
N LEU A 149 -18.09 -1.19 14.89
CA LEU A 149 -17.07 -0.16 14.65
C LEU A 149 -16.12 -0.11 15.85
N ALA A 150 -14.82 0.01 15.60
CA ALA A 150 -13.86 0.16 16.68
C ALA A 150 -14.04 1.50 17.41
N LYS A 151 -13.43 1.65 18.60
CA LYS A 151 -13.45 2.93 19.33
C LYS A 151 -13.00 4.06 18.42
N PHE A 152 -13.78 5.15 18.37
CA PHE A 152 -13.54 6.32 17.53
C PHE A 152 -13.53 6.05 16.00
N GLU A 153 -13.96 4.89 15.53
CA GLU A 153 -14.06 4.62 14.09
C GLU A 153 -15.28 5.36 13.49
N PRO A 154 -15.09 6.20 12.45
CA PRO A 154 -16.19 6.83 11.73
C PRO A 154 -16.72 5.86 10.66
N ALA A 155 -18.05 5.70 10.55
CA ALA A 155 -18.66 4.80 9.57
C ALA A 155 -18.18 5.08 8.13
N SER A 156 -18.02 6.35 7.78
CA SER A 156 -17.59 6.86 6.47
C SER A 156 -16.64 8.06 6.64
N GLY A 157 -15.90 8.44 5.60
CA GLY A 157 -14.87 9.47 5.70
C GLY A 157 -13.59 9.00 6.39
N MET A 158 -12.65 9.93 6.57
CA MET A 158 -11.29 9.69 7.07
C MET A 158 -10.80 10.90 7.86
N TYR A 159 -10.28 10.71 9.07
CA TYR A 159 -9.66 11.79 9.84
C TYR A 159 -8.37 12.28 9.18
N ILE A 160 -8.17 13.59 9.19
CA ILE A 160 -6.88 14.21 8.93
C ILE A 160 -6.22 14.58 10.25
N GLY A 161 -4.92 14.34 10.36
CA GLY A 161 -4.15 14.73 11.52
C GLY A 161 -2.73 15.17 11.19
N ALA A 162 -2.00 15.65 12.19
CA ALA A 162 -0.62 16.08 12.03
C ALA A 162 0.22 15.95 13.31
N TYR A 163 1.54 15.78 13.15
CA TYR A 163 2.55 16.20 14.12
C TYR A 163 3.08 17.55 13.67
N VAL A 164 3.12 18.51 14.60
CA VAL A 164 3.49 19.90 14.32
C VAL A 164 4.40 20.50 15.39
N GLU A 165 4.89 19.69 16.34
CA GLU A 165 5.51 20.21 17.57
C GLU A 165 6.74 21.09 17.31
N LYS A 166 7.51 20.73 16.28
CA LYS A 166 8.71 21.41 15.78
C LYS A 166 8.56 21.82 14.30
N ASP A 167 7.34 22.16 13.90
CA ASP A 167 7.08 22.70 12.57
C ASP A 167 7.28 24.22 12.64
N SER A 168 8.27 24.75 11.91
CA SER A 168 8.79 26.11 12.13
C SER A 168 7.79 27.23 11.87
N GLY A 169 6.70 26.96 11.12
CA GLY A 169 5.59 27.89 10.94
C GLY A 169 4.71 28.08 12.19
N VAL A 170 4.75 27.15 13.14
CA VAL A 170 3.85 27.15 14.32
C VAL A 170 4.54 26.87 15.66
N GLU A 171 5.75 26.30 15.69
CA GLU A 171 6.45 25.90 16.93
C GLU A 171 6.54 27.04 17.97
N LYS A 172 6.72 28.28 17.50
CA LYS A 172 6.86 29.50 18.31
C LYS A 172 5.57 29.90 19.02
N GLN A 173 4.41 29.38 18.61
CA GLN A 173 3.10 29.74 19.16
C GLN A 173 2.69 28.96 20.42
N LYS A 174 3.57 28.08 20.94
CA LYS A 174 3.37 27.29 22.17
C LYS A 174 1.97 26.66 22.25
N ASP A 175 1.08 27.26 23.04
CA ASP A 175 -0.26 26.74 23.35
C ASP A 175 -1.24 26.95 22.18
N GLY A 176 -1.08 28.04 21.41
CA GLY A 176 -1.89 28.32 20.21
C GLY A 176 -1.44 27.58 18.94
N LYS A 177 -0.46 26.68 19.04
CA LYS A 177 0.22 26.00 17.91
C LYS A 177 -0.75 25.25 16.98
N PHE A 178 -1.70 24.51 17.54
CA PHE A 178 -2.63 23.68 16.78
C PHE A 178 -3.63 24.54 15.98
N ASP A 179 -4.14 25.61 16.58
CA ASP A 179 -4.99 26.59 15.91
C ASP A 179 -4.25 27.37 14.83
N ALA A 180 -2.99 27.73 15.08
CA ALA A 180 -2.13 28.34 14.07
C ALA A 180 -1.96 27.42 12.86
N PHE A 181 -1.72 26.13 13.09
CA PHE A 181 -1.59 25.13 12.03
C PHE A 181 -2.91 24.93 11.26
N ASN A 182 -4.04 24.83 11.98
CA ASN A 182 -5.38 24.76 11.40
C ASN A 182 -5.68 25.96 10.48
N LYS A 183 -5.28 27.18 10.90
CA LYS A 183 -5.41 28.41 10.10
C LYS A 183 -4.52 28.37 8.85
N LEU A 184 -3.25 27.95 8.97
CA LEU A 184 -2.32 27.83 7.84
C LEU A 184 -2.76 26.78 6.81
N ALA A 185 -3.30 25.64 7.25
CA ALA A 185 -3.83 24.60 6.39
C ALA A 185 -5.25 24.92 5.85
N GLY A 186 -5.93 25.93 6.40
CA GLY A 186 -7.29 26.31 6.03
C GLY A 186 -8.37 25.30 6.45
N LYS A 187 -8.09 24.40 7.40
CA LYS A 187 -9.05 23.42 7.94
C LYS A 187 -8.58 22.88 9.30
N GLN A 188 -9.54 22.63 10.19
CA GLN A 188 -9.30 21.97 11.48
C GLN A 188 -8.90 20.51 11.29
N HIS A 189 -7.87 20.07 12.00
CA HIS A 189 -7.43 18.67 12.05
C HIS A 189 -8.15 17.91 13.16
N ALA A 190 -8.51 16.66 12.85
CA ALA A 190 -9.17 15.75 13.79
C ALA A 190 -8.20 15.17 14.83
N VAL A 191 -6.93 14.97 14.50
CA VAL A 191 -5.93 14.32 15.36
C VAL A 191 -4.63 15.11 15.36
N PHE A 192 -4.08 15.41 16.54
CA PHE A 192 -2.68 15.82 16.68
C PHE A 192 -1.89 14.73 17.40
N PHE A 193 -0.62 14.53 17.02
CA PHE A 193 0.21 13.49 17.63
C PHE A 193 1.55 14.01 18.14
N ASN A 194 2.04 13.38 19.20
CA ASN A 194 3.38 13.59 19.74
C ASN A 194 4.07 12.25 20.04
N TYR A 195 5.37 12.31 20.32
CA TYR A 195 6.11 11.20 20.91
C TYR A 195 6.25 11.43 22.41
N HIS A 196 6.02 10.38 23.20
CA HIS A 196 6.06 10.44 24.65
C HIS A 196 6.86 9.27 25.21
N LYS A 197 7.86 9.54 26.06
CA LYS A 197 8.67 8.48 26.66
C LYS A 197 7.87 7.74 27.75
N TYR A 198 7.88 6.40 27.71
CA TYR A 198 7.36 5.56 28.79
C TYR A 198 8.14 5.81 30.08
N GLY A 199 7.42 5.98 31.19
CA GLY A 199 7.94 6.41 32.48
C GLY A 199 7.65 7.89 32.79
N ASN A 200 7.44 8.73 31.76
CA ASN A 200 7.06 10.13 31.96
C ASN A 200 5.55 10.24 32.27
N PRO A 201 5.13 11.15 33.19
CA PRO A 201 3.72 11.44 33.49
C PRO A 201 2.89 11.76 32.24
N PHE A 202 1.57 11.60 32.32
CA PHE A 202 0.68 11.93 31.22
C PHE A 202 0.78 13.43 30.85
N PRO A 203 0.87 13.79 29.55
CA PRO A 203 1.15 15.16 29.11
C PRO A 203 -0.10 16.03 29.12
N TYR A 204 -0.65 16.33 30.30
CA TYR A 204 -1.91 17.07 30.49
C TYR A 204 -1.98 18.40 29.72
N HIS A 205 -0.99 19.28 29.89
CA HIS A 205 -0.96 20.59 29.22
C HIS A 205 -1.03 20.49 27.69
N TRP A 206 -0.35 19.51 27.11
CA TRP A 206 -0.40 19.24 25.67
C TRP A 206 -1.75 18.65 25.24
N ALA A 207 -2.33 17.75 26.04
CA ALA A 207 -3.64 17.20 25.77
C ALA A 207 -4.77 18.26 25.87
N GLU A 208 -4.62 19.23 26.79
CA GLU A 208 -5.54 20.35 26.97
C GLU A 208 -5.48 21.32 25.78
N THR A 209 -4.29 21.77 25.39
CA THR A 209 -4.11 22.66 24.22
C THR A 209 -4.56 22.02 22.90
N VAL A 210 -4.39 20.70 22.70
CA VAL A 210 -4.98 19.98 21.56
C VAL A 210 -6.52 19.96 21.63
N LYS A 211 -7.08 19.76 22.82
CA LYS A 211 -8.53 19.71 23.08
C LYS A 211 -9.19 21.08 22.88
N GLU A 212 -8.54 22.16 23.27
CA GLU A 212 -8.96 23.55 23.02
C GLU A 212 -9.05 23.84 21.52
N ALA A 213 -8.06 23.41 20.74
CA ALA A 213 -8.10 23.41 19.27
C ALA A 213 -9.09 22.39 18.64
N GLY A 214 -9.91 21.73 19.47
CA GLY A 214 -10.95 20.78 19.09
C GLY A 214 -10.45 19.45 18.53
N GLY A 215 -9.17 19.12 18.70
CA GLY A 215 -8.55 17.90 18.21
C GLY A 215 -8.67 16.72 19.20
N ALA A 216 -8.42 15.52 18.68
CA ALA A 216 -8.07 14.33 19.46
C ALA A 216 -6.56 14.18 19.57
N ILE A 217 -6.08 13.40 20.55
CA ILE A 217 -4.65 13.11 20.71
C ILE A 217 -4.29 11.71 20.23
N GLN A 218 -3.15 11.58 19.53
CA GLN A 218 -2.42 10.33 19.37
C GLN A 218 -1.12 10.41 20.17
N ILE A 219 -0.95 9.56 21.18
CA ILE A 219 0.28 9.48 21.96
C ILE A 219 1.10 8.32 21.43
N ALA A 220 2.27 8.61 20.84
CA ALA A 220 3.24 7.59 20.47
C ALA A 220 4.12 7.26 21.69
N LEU A 221 3.68 6.29 22.50
CA LEU A 221 4.30 5.93 23.77
C LEU A 221 5.51 5.00 23.54
N GLN A 222 6.71 5.51 23.77
CA GLN A 222 7.99 4.87 23.43
C GLN A 222 8.68 4.26 24.66
N PRO A 223 8.86 2.93 24.74
CA PRO A 223 9.65 2.29 25.80
C PRO A 223 11.15 2.40 25.51
N ASP A 224 11.69 3.61 25.61
CA ASP A 224 13.10 3.93 25.33
C ASP A 224 14.10 3.27 26.30
N ASP A 225 13.63 2.80 27.45
CA ASP A 225 14.43 2.01 28.40
C ASP A 225 14.23 0.50 28.21
N GLY A 226 13.53 0.10 27.14
CA GLY A 226 13.31 -1.29 26.72
C GLY A 226 11.98 -1.89 27.18
N LEU A 227 11.59 -3.01 26.57
CA LEU A 227 10.32 -3.70 26.89
C LEU A 227 10.28 -4.26 28.32
N SER A 228 11.43 -4.55 28.93
CA SER A 228 11.53 -5.02 30.32
C SER A 228 11.14 -3.97 31.36
N ALA A 229 11.20 -2.68 31.01
CA ALA A 229 10.71 -1.58 31.85
C ALA A 229 9.17 -1.49 31.87
N VAL A 230 8.48 -2.13 30.91
CA VAL A 230 7.01 -2.08 30.79
C VAL A 230 6.37 -3.12 31.71
N LYS A 231 5.66 -2.63 32.73
CA LYS A 231 5.10 -3.41 33.83
C LYS A 231 3.71 -2.89 34.19
N ASP A 232 2.89 -3.76 34.77
CA ASP A 232 1.61 -3.38 35.36
C ASP A 232 1.90 -2.84 36.77
N ASP A 233 2.20 -1.54 36.84
CA ASP A 233 2.69 -0.86 38.04
C ASP A 233 1.92 0.44 38.31
N ALA A 234 2.26 1.10 39.42
CA ALA A 234 1.63 2.35 39.82
C ALA A 234 1.77 3.47 38.76
N TYR A 235 2.86 3.46 37.98
CA TYR A 235 3.06 4.41 36.88
C TYR A 235 2.06 4.16 35.75
N LEU A 236 2.02 2.94 35.19
CA LEU A 236 1.16 2.64 34.05
C LEU A 236 -0.33 2.77 34.40
N ARG A 237 -0.69 2.34 35.63
CA ARG A 237 -2.03 2.51 36.20
C ARG A 237 -2.42 3.97 36.35
N LYS A 238 -1.51 4.83 36.84
CA LYS A 238 -1.77 6.28 36.93
C LYS A 238 -1.87 6.91 35.55
N PHE A 239 -0.95 6.60 34.63
CA PHE A 239 -0.95 7.11 33.26
C PHE A 239 -2.26 6.77 32.53
N ALA A 240 -2.80 5.57 32.71
CA ALA A 240 -4.09 5.19 32.16
C ALA A 240 -5.25 6.02 32.78
N ARG A 241 -5.33 6.15 34.11
CA ARG A 241 -6.34 7.01 34.76
C ARG A 241 -6.23 8.47 34.33
N ASP A 242 -5.01 8.98 34.14
CA ASP A 242 -4.77 10.33 33.64
C ASP A 242 -5.29 10.48 32.19
N ALA A 243 -5.03 9.50 31.32
CA ALA A 243 -5.55 9.47 29.96
C ALA A 243 -7.09 9.39 29.88
N LYS A 244 -7.73 8.77 30.87
CA LYS A 244 -9.19 8.82 31.05
C LYS A 244 -9.67 10.21 31.48
N ALA A 245 -8.97 10.83 32.44
CA ALA A 245 -9.34 12.13 33.00
C ALA A 245 -9.14 13.31 32.02
N ALA A 246 -8.28 13.18 31.01
CA ALA A 246 -8.00 14.23 30.02
C ALA A 246 -9.25 14.74 29.26
N GLY A 247 -10.30 13.92 29.12
CA GLY A 247 -11.57 14.34 28.52
C GLY A 247 -11.45 14.68 27.02
N VAL A 248 -10.52 14.04 26.32
CA VAL A 248 -10.26 14.14 24.88
C VAL A 248 -10.14 12.71 24.31
N PRO A 249 -10.53 12.43 23.05
CA PRO A 249 -10.30 11.10 22.45
C PRO A 249 -8.80 10.79 22.37
N VAL A 250 -8.40 9.60 22.83
CA VAL A 250 -6.99 9.19 22.92
C VAL A 250 -6.74 7.96 22.05
N PHE A 251 -5.82 8.09 21.10
CA PHE A 251 -5.22 6.99 20.35
C PHE A 251 -3.84 6.66 20.94
N LEU A 252 -3.74 5.60 21.74
CA LEU A 252 -2.47 5.20 22.33
C LEU A 252 -1.71 4.27 21.39
N ARG A 253 -0.68 4.82 20.74
CA ARG A 253 0.21 4.10 19.83
C ARG A 253 1.46 3.65 20.57
N PHE A 254 1.32 2.58 21.35
CA PHE A 254 2.42 2.02 22.14
C PHE A 254 3.44 1.29 21.25
N ALA A 255 4.72 1.64 21.42
CA ALA A 255 5.87 0.95 20.84
C ALA A 255 5.72 0.67 19.33
N SER A 256 5.50 1.71 18.53
CA SER A 256 5.37 1.63 17.07
C SER A 256 6.67 1.19 16.37
N GLU A 257 6.57 0.73 15.13
CA GLU A 257 7.69 0.38 14.25
C GLU A 257 8.61 -0.75 14.77
N MET A 258 8.08 -1.57 15.68
CA MET A 258 8.72 -2.75 16.28
C MET A 258 9.31 -3.76 15.28
N ASN A 259 8.86 -3.73 14.01
CA ASN A 259 9.39 -4.56 12.93
C ASN A 259 10.72 -4.03 12.34
N GLY A 260 11.09 -2.77 12.60
CA GLY A 260 12.34 -2.14 12.19
C GLY A 260 13.46 -2.28 13.24
N SER A 261 14.72 -2.36 12.80
CA SER A 261 15.89 -2.49 13.70
C SER A 261 16.32 -1.19 14.40
N TRP A 262 15.66 -0.07 14.09
CA TRP A 262 16.01 1.28 14.56
C TRP A 262 15.30 1.73 15.86
N VAL A 263 14.62 0.79 16.54
CA VAL A 263 13.94 1.01 17.83
C VAL A 263 14.36 -0.05 18.85
N LYS A 264 14.48 0.31 20.13
CA LYS A 264 14.97 -0.60 21.18
C LYS A 264 14.03 -1.78 21.51
N TRP A 265 12.77 -1.70 21.08
CA TRP A 265 11.74 -2.72 21.30
C TRP A 265 11.55 -3.68 20.10
N ASN A 266 12.56 -3.79 19.24
CA ASN A 266 12.61 -4.77 18.15
C ASN A 266 13.32 -6.07 18.58
N GLY A 267 13.28 -7.08 17.71
CA GLY A 267 14.07 -8.32 17.83
C GLY A 267 13.39 -9.45 18.60
N ASN A 268 12.51 -9.14 19.57
CA ASN A 268 11.77 -10.14 20.35
C ASN A 268 10.24 -9.94 20.19
N PRO A 269 9.60 -10.58 19.19
CA PRO A 269 8.16 -10.43 18.94
C PRO A 269 7.29 -10.97 20.08
N SER A 270 7.71 -12.05 20.75
CA SER A 270 6.95 -12.64 21.86
C SER A 270 6.86 -11.69 23.06
N LEU A 271 7.99 -11.08 23.46
CA LEU A 271 8.03 -10.07 24.52
C LEU A 271 7.27 -8.80 24.11
N TYR A 272 7.37 -8.40 22.84
CA TYR A 272 6.58 -7.27 22.32
C TYR A 272 5.07 -7.52 22.48
N ILE A 273 4.60 -8.70 22.06
CA ILE A 273 3.19 -9.11 22.17
C ILE A 273 2.76 -9.13 23.64
N GLU A 274 3.57 -9.71 24.54
CA GLU A 274 3.31 -9.71 25.99
C GLU A 274 3.10 -8.28 26.52
N LYS A 275 4.02 -7.35 26.23
CA LYS A 275 3.94 -5.97 26.73
C LYS A 275 2.83 -5.16 26.09
N PHE A 276 2.54 -5.36 24.80
CA PHE A 276 1.39 -4.72 24.16
C PHE A 276 0.07 -5.19 24.79
N ARG A 277 -0.07 -6.49 25.04
CA ARG A 277 -1.23 -7.06 25.74
C ARG A 277 -1.36 -6.51 27.16
N LEU A 278 -0.25 -6.37 27.89
CA LEU A 278 -0.22 -5.77 29.23
C LEU A 278 -0.71 -4.31 29.20
N VAL A 279 -0.17 -3.47 28.33
CA VAL A 279 -0.61 -2.05 28.21
C VAL A 279 -2.08 -1.97 27.80
N SER A 280 -2.51 -2.79 26.84
CA SER A 280 -3.91 -2.88 26.41
C SER A 280 -4.85 -3.36 27.52
N LYS A 281 -4.41 -4.30 28.38
CA LYS A 281 -5.14 -4.73 29.59
C LYS A 281 -5.37 -3.56 30.54
N VAL A 282 -4.30 -2.86 30.95
CA VAL A 282 -4.41 -1.73 31.89
C VAL A 282 -5.29 -0.61 31.33
N MET A 283 -5.18 -0.32 30.03
CA MET A 283 -6.05 0.65 29.37
C MET A 283 -7.51 0.23 29.36
N LYS A 284 -7.84 -1.05 29.14
CA LYS A 284 -9.25 -1.53 29.23
C LYS A 284 -9.83 -1.39 30.64
N GLU A 285 -9.01 -1.66 31.66
CA GLU A 285 -9.44 -1.64 33.07
C GLU A 285 -9.58 -0.22 33.62
N GLU A 286 -8.59 0.64 33.41
CA GLU A 286 -8.55 1.99 33.98
C GLU A 286 -9.20 3.04 33.05
N ALA A 287 -9.08 2.86 31.73
CA ALA A 287 -9.26 3.90 30.71
C ALA A 287 -9.96 3.41 29.43
N PRO A 288 -11.19 2.85 29.51
CA PRO A 288 -11.88 2.24 28.37
C PRO A 288 -12.15 3.20 27.20
N ASN A 289 -12.04 4.51 27.42
CA ASN A 289 -12.08 5.57 26.40
C ASN A 289 -10.79 5.70 25.56
N VAL A 290 -9.72 4.97 25.88
CA VAL A 290 -8.48 4.94 25.09
C VAL A 290 -8.57 3.88 24.00
N ALA A 291 -8.23 4.25 22.76
CA ALA A 291 -8.11 3.34 21.63
C ALA A 291 -6.66 2.86 21.46
N MET A 292 -6.42 1.55 21.52
CA MET A 292 -5.10 0.95 21.34
C MET A 292 -4.73 0.84 19.86
N VAL A 293 -3.62 1.47 19.46
CA VAL A 293 -3.11 1.45 18.08
C VAL A 293 -1.84 0.60 17.98
N TRP A 294 -1.92 -0.54 17.29
CA TRP A 294 -0.74 -1.34 16.94
C TRP A 294 -0.21 -0.89 15.57
N SER A 295 0.97 -0.27 15.54
CA SER A 295 1.47 0.45 14.36
C SER A 295 2.86 -0.01 13.91
N PRO A 296 2.99 -1.04 13.05
CA PRO A 296 4.23 -1.33 12.35
C PRO A 296 4.68 -0.20 11.41
N ALA A 297 5.95 -0.23 11.00
CA ALA A 297 6.43 0.49 9.81
C ALA A 297 6.10 -0.31 8.54
N ALA A 298 5.85 0.36 7.43
CA ALA A 298 5.50 -0.31 6.16
C ALA A 298 6.59 -1.20 5.56
N ASN A 299 7.84 -1.07 6.03
CA ASN A 299 8.94 -1.98 5.78
C ASN A 299 9.71 -2.18 7.10
N PRO A 300 10.36 -3.34 7.34
CA PRO A 300 10.32 -4.57 6.56
C PRO A 300 8.96 -5.30 6.68
N LYS A 301 8.34 -5.63 5.54
CA LYS A 301 6.98 -6.22 5.44
C LYS A 301 6.90 -7.62 6.05
N GLN A 302 7.90 -8.45 5.76
CA GLN A 302 8.03 -9.84 6.20
C GLN A 302 8.03 -10.01 7.72
N LYS A 303 8.41 -8.96 8.48
CA LYS A 303 8.40 -8.99 9.95
C LYS A 303 7.05 -8.58 10.57
N ILE A 304 6.14 -7.93 9.82
CA ILE A 304 4.92 -7.31 10.37
C ILE A 304 4.05 -8.32 11.13
N VAL A 305 3.76 -9.48 10.52
CA VAL A 305 2.83 -10.48 11.09
C VAL A 305 3.31 -11.01 12.45
N ALA A 306 4.63 -11.18 12.63
CA ALA A 306 5.21 -11.77 13.84
C ALA A 306 4.97 -10.94 15.12
N TYR A 307 4.67 -9.64 14.99
CA TYR A 307 4.45 -8.73 16.12
C TYR A 307 2.96 -8.46 16.42
N TYR A 308 2.02 -9.12 15.73
CA TYR A 308 0.60 -8.83 15.90
C TYR A 308 0.06 -9.33 17.25
N PRO A 309 -0.46 -8.47 18.15
CA PRO A 309 -0.88 -8.87 19.50
C PRO A 309 -2.16 -9.71 19.54
N GLY A 310 -2.94 -9.74 18.45
CA GLY A 310 -4.26 -10.37 18.38
C GLY A 310 -5.40 -9.36 18.52
N ASP A 311 -6.54 -9.70 17.95
CA ASP A 311 -7.69 -8.81 17.75
C ASP A 311 -8.25 -8.20 19.03
N ASP A 312 -8.29 -8.95 20.13
CA ASP A 312 -8.84 -8.48 21.40
C ASP A 312 -8.07 -7.28 21.96
N TRP A 313 -6.80 -7.14 21.61
CA TRP A 313 -5.88 -6.19 22.22
C TRP A 313 -5.72 -4.89 21.42
N VAL A 314 -6.19 -4.89 20.17
CA VAL A 314 -5.97 -3.83 19.18
C VAL A 314 -7.30 -3.22 18.76
N ASP A 315 -7.50 -1.92 19.01
CA ASP A 315 -8.65 -1.19 18.47
C ASP A 315 -8.38 -0.80 17.00
N TRP A 316 -7.16 -0.32 16.70
CA TRP A 316 -6.74 0.16 15.38
C TRP A 316 -5.42 -0.43 14.91
N VAL A 317 -5.31 -0.72 13.62
CA VAL A 317 -4.02 -1.09 12.99
C VAL A 317 -3.41 0.16 12.36
N GLY A 318 -2.34 0.64 12.97
CA GLY A 318 -1.52 1.73 12.48
C GLY A 318 -0.56 1.31 11.37
N LEU A 319 0.02 2.29 10.68
CA LEU A 319 1.10 2.08 9.72
C LEU A 319 1.91 3.38 9.56
N SER A 320 3.21 3.33 9.81
CA SER A 320 4.12 4.44 9.45
C SER A 320 4.59 4.29 8.01
N ILE A 321 4.48 5.37 7.22
CA ILE A 321 4.88 5.42 5.80
C ILE A 321 5.67 6.70 5.53
N TYR A 322 6.87 6.60 4.98
CA TYR A 322 7.60 7.78 4.47
C TYR A 322 7.86 7.63 2.98
N SER A 323 7.48 8.63 2.19
CA SER A 323 7.91 8.77 0.81
C SER A 323 9.18 9.62 0.79
N VAL A 324 10.33 8.97 0.78
CA VAL A 324 11.62 9.66 0.62
C VAL A 324 11.95 9.85 -0.85
N LYS A 325 12.56 10.98 -1.25
CA LYS A 325 12.95 11.22 -2.66
C LYS A 325 14.06 10.25 -3.12
N TYR A 326 14.99 9.95 -2.23
CA TYR A 326 16.12 9.04 -2.44
C TYR A 326 16.17 8.01 -1.31
N PHE A 327 16.32 6.73 -1.64
CA PHE A 327 16.58 5.70 -0.63
C PHE A 327 17.96 5.92 0.00
N ASN A 328 18.09 5.60 1.28
CA ASN A 328 19.37 5.62 2.02
C ASN A 328 20.14 6.96 1.99
N GLY A 329 19.52 8.05 1.53
CA GLY A 329 20.22 9.31 1.26
C GLY A 329 21.16 9.27 0.04
N ASN A 330 21.02 8.28 -0.86
CA ASN A 330 21.85 8.12 -2.05
C ASN A 330 21.15 8.68 -3.29
N VAL A 331 21.71 9.71 -3.92
CA VAL A 331 21.16 10.34 -5.14
C VAL A 331 20.99 9.35 -6.32
N ASN A 332 21.78 8.26 -6.32
CA ASN A 332 21.72 7.20 -7.33
C ASN A 332 20.59 6.17 -7.08
N GLU A 333 19.86 6.29 -5.97
CA GLU A 333 18.73 5.43 -5.59
C GLU A 333 17.41 6.24 -5.51
N PRO A 334 16.93 6.85 -6.61
CA PRO A 334 15.66 7.56 -6.62
C PRO A 334 14.46 6.62 -6.35
N ALA A 335 13.44 7.17 -5.69
CA ALA A 335 12.24 6.45 -5.27
C ALA A 335 10.94 7.00 -5.90
N ASP A 336 11.05 7.82 -6.96
CA ASP A 336 9.93 8.42 -7.70
C ASP A 336 8.87 7.38 -8.13
N GLN A 337 9.29 6.18 -8.50
CA GLN A 337 8.45 5.05 -8.91
C GLN A 337 7.58 4.44 -7.77
N VAL A 338 7.91 4.68 -6.49
CA VAL A 338 7.17 4.06 -5.37
C VAL A 338 5.84 4.78 -5.14
N ASN A 339 4.71 4.09 -5.33
CA ASN A 339 3.42 4.63 -4.94
C ASN A 339 3.17 4.32 -3.44
N PRO A 340 2.85 5.31 -2.58
CA PRO A 340 2.60 5.07 -1.16
C PRO A 340 1.43 4.10 -0.90
N LEU A 341 0.49 3.93 -1.85
CA LEU A 341 -0.56 2.93 -1.75
C LEU A 341 -0.06 1.47 -1.76
N ASP A 342 1.11 1.20 -2.34
CA ASP A 342 1.70 -0.15 -2.39
C ASP A 342 2.19 -0.55 -0.99
N SER A 343 2.67 0.43 -0.21
CA SER A 343 2.99 0.28 1.21
C SER A 343 1.75 0.00 2.07
N VAL A 344 0.61 0.62 1.76
CA VAL A 344 -0.68 0.37 2.44
C VAL A 344 -1.23 -1.03 2.13
N ASN A 345 -1.12 -1.47 0.87
CA ASN A 345 -1.76 -2.67 0.31
C ASN A 345 -1.57 -3.94 1.17
N TYR A 346 -0.35 -4.19 1.64
CA TYR A 346 -0.02 -5.41 2.40
C TYR A 346 -0.72 -5.45 3.76
N THR A 347 -0.54 -4.42 4.59
CA THR A 347 -1.18 -4.30 5.90
C THR A 347 -2.71 -4.22 5.76
N TYR A 348 -3.22 -3.51 4.75
CA TYR A 348 -4.65 -3.44 4.49
C TYR A 348 -5.25 -4.84 4.25
N LYS A 349 -4.65 -5.66 3.38
CA LYS A 349 -5.13 -7.03 3.09
C LYS A 349 -5.15 -7.96 4.31
N LEU A 350 -4.25 -7.75 5.28
CA LEU A 350 -4.14 -8.59 6.48
C LEU A 350 -5.15 -8.23 7.58
N TYR A 351 -5.54 -6.95 7.69
CA TYR A 351 -6.21 -6.42 8.88
C TYR A 351 -7.51 -5.63 8.61
N ALA A 352 -7.70 -5.05 7.42
CA ALA A 352 -8.78 -4.09 7.16
C ALA A 352 -10.20 -4.67 7.28
N SER A 353 -10.37 -5.98 7.07
CA SER A 353 -11.64 -6.70 7.25
C SER A 353 -12.07 -6.82 8.72
N ARG A 354 -11.15 -6.57 9.67
CA ARG A 354 -11.35 -6.78 11.12
C ARG A 354 -11.14 -5.51 11.94
N LYS A 355 -10.26 -4.62 11.48
CA LYS A 355 -9.83 -3.40 12.19
C LYS A 355 -9.75 -2.22 11.23
N PRO A 356 -10.10 -0.99 11.65
CA PRO A 356 -9.77 0.20 10.87
C PRO A 356 -8.25 0.40 10.79
N ILE A 357 -7.82 1.00 9.70
CA ILE A 357 -6.43 1.33 9.42
C ILE A 357 -6.20 2.82 9.67
N MET A 358 -5.11 3.14 10.37
CA MET A 358 -4.60 4.50 10.56
C MET A 358 -3.23 4.59 9.90
N ILE A 359 -3.01 5.55 9.00
CA ILE A 359 -1.65 5.91 8.59
C ILE A 359 -1.11 6.83 9.69
N SER A 360 -0.50 6.20 10.70
CA SER A 360 -0.14 6.84 11.97
C SER A 360 0.90 7.94 11.82
N GLU A 361 1.72 7.85 10.77
CA GLU A 361 2.65 8.87 10.33
C GLU A 361 2.80 8.80 8.80
N PHE A 362 2.68 9.94 8.13
CA PHE A 362 3.03 10.10 6.73
C PHE A 362 3.85 11.37 6.48
N GLY A 363 5.02 11.23 5.85
CA GLY A 363 5.79 12.35 5.33
C GLY A 363 6.23 12.12 3.89
N ALA A 364 6.28 13.17 3.08
CA ALA A 364 6.83 13.12 1.73
C ALA A 364 7.89 14.22 1.52
N THR A 365 9.11 13.83 1.11
CA THR A 365 10.25 14.75 1.02
C THR A 365 9.96 15.91 0.08
N HIS A 366 9.97 17.15 0.58
CA HIS A 366 9.89 18.35 -0.26
C HIS A 366 11.26 19.04 -0.44
N PHE A 367 12.25 18.71 0.37
CA PHE A 367 13.66 19.03 0.15
C PHE A 367 14.53 17.86 0.64
N SER A 368 15.55 17.48 -0.12
CA SER A 368 16.46 16.39 0.25
C SER A 368 17.90 16.89 0.40
N LYS A 369 18.57 16.48 1.48
CA LYS A 369 20.02 16.66 1.66
C LYS A 369 20.79 15.89 0.59
N ALA A 370 20.32 14.70 0.25
CA ALA A 370 20.82 13.93 -0.88
C ALA A 370 20.52 14.67 -2.19
N GLY A 371 21.58 15.04 -2.91
CA GLY A 371 21.46 15.88 -4.11
C GLY A 371 21.18 17.37 -3.86
N ASN A 372 21.07 17.81 -2.59
CA ASN A 372 20.84 19.21 -2.18
C ASN A 372 19.73 19.92 -3.00
N THR A 373 18.58 19.28 -3.14
CA THR A 373 17.58 19.65 -4.16
C THR A 373 16.14 19.72 -3.64
N SER A 374 15.37 20.61 -4.27
CA SER A 374 13.92 20.71 -4.07
C SER A 374 13.22 19.49 -4.64
N ALA A 375 12.34 18.91 -3.84
CA ALA A 375 11.50 17.77 -4.17
C ALA A 375 10.00 18.10 -4.00
N VAL A 376 9.62 19.38 -4.04
CA VAL A 376 8.23 19.83 -3.81
C VAL A 376 7.23 19.13 -4.74
N ASN A 377 7.53 18.96 -6.03
CA ASN A 377 6.66 18.23 -6.96
C ASN A 377 6.52 16.75 -6.56
N PHE A 378 7.61 16.11 -6.12
CA PHE A 378 7.57 14.75 -5.58
C PHE A 378 6.66 14.69 -4.34
N ALA A 379 6.82 15.60 -3.36
CA ALA A 379 5.99 15.64 -2.16
C ALA A 379 4.50 15.79 -2.48
N ILE A 380 4.16 16.75 -3.36
CA ILE A 380 2.79 16.99 -3.83
C ILE A 380 2.23 15.74 -4.54
N THR A 381 3.01 15.10 -5.42
CA THR A 381 2.58 13.87 -6.10
C THR A 381 2.33 12.72 -5.13
N LYS A 382 3.22 12.49 -4.15
CA LYS A 382 3.06 11.39 -3.17
C LYS A 382 1.90 11.63 -2.21
N MET A 383 1.70 12.87 -1.77
CA MET A 383 0.52 13.28 -1.01
C MET A 383 -0.78 12.99 -1.76
N ASN A 384 -0.90 13.47 -3.00
CA ASN A 384 -2.09 13.24 -3.83
C ASN A 384 -2.34 11.75 -4.09
N MET A 385 -1.29 10.96 -4.37
CA MET A 385 -1.37 9.51 -4.52
C MET A 385 -1.91 8.82 -3.26
N LEU A 386 -1.43 9.17 -2.08
CA LEU A 386 -1.87 8.53 -0.83
C LEU A 386 -3.32 8.92 -0.49
N TYR A 387 -3.63 10.22 -0.43
CA TYR A 387 -4.90 10.72 0.10
C TYR A 387 -6.07 10.38 -0.82
N HIS A 388 -6.00 10.75 -2.11
CA HIS A 388 -7.05 10.40 -3.07
C HIS A 388 -7.10 8.88 -3.33
N GLY A 389 -5.95 8.22 -3.34
CA GLY A 389 -5.86 6.78 -3.50
C GLY A 389 -6.52 6.01 -2.35
N ALA A 390 -6.30 6.43 -1.10
CA ALA A 390 -6.94 5.82 0.06
C ALA A 390 -8.46 6.04 0.06
N LYS A 391 -8.94 7.25 -0.29
CA LYS A 391 -10.37 7.55 -0.45
C LYS A 391 -11.08 6.57 -1.39
N LEU A 392 -10.43 6.18 -2.49
CA LEU A 392 -11.01 5.32 -3.53
C LEU A 392 -10.80 3.82 -3.26
N LYS A 393 -9.58 3.41 -2.90
CA LYS A 393 -9.18 1.99 -2.85
C LYS A 393 -9.29 1.35 -1.48
N TYR A 394 -9.22 2.14 -0.42
CA TYR A 394 -8.99 1.65 0.95
C TYR A 394 -10.00 2.27 1.95
N PRO A 395 -11.32 2.03 1.81
CA PRO A 395 -12.36 2.66 2.65
C PRO A 395 -12.30 2.33 4.15
N ARG A 396 -11.47 1.33 4.55
CA ARG A 396 -11.14 1.03 5.95
C ARG A 396 -9.91 1.80 6.46
N VAL A 397 -9.21 2.59 5.64
CA VAL A 397 -8.27 3.62 6.12
C VAL A 397 -9.10 4.80 6.59
N LYS A 398 -9.08 5.04 7.90
CA LYS A 398 -9.97 5.99 8.59
C LYS A 398 -9.21 7.16 9.21
N SER A 399 -7.88 7.21 9.10
CA SER A 399 -7.05 8.33 9.55
C SER A 399 -5.73 8.39 8.76
N ILE A 400 -5.26 9.58 8.40
CA ILE A 400 -3.90 9.85 7.91
C ILE A 400 -3.33 11.04 8.66
N ASN A 401 -2.18 10.84 9.31
CA ASN A 401 -1.54 11.85 10.16
C ASN A 401 -0.21 12.30 9.54
N TRP A 402 -0.13 13.55 9.10
CA TRP A 402 1.07 14.09 8.45
C TRP A 402 2.20 14.35 9.45
N PHE A 403 3.43 13.98 9.13
CA PHE A 403 4.61 14.27 9.93
C PHE A 403 5.25 15.59 9.48
N SER A 404 4.81 16.72 10.06
CA SER A 404 5.30 18.04 9.70
C SER A 404 6.57 18.33 10.49
N LEU A 405 7.72 18.01 9.89
CA LEU A 405 9.03 18.22 10.49
C LEU A 405 10.13 18.42 9.45
N ASN A 406 11.01 19.38 9.68
CA ASN A 406 12.28 19.46 8.99
C ASN A 406 13.35 18.59 9.68
N THR A 407 13.57 17.34 9.22
CA THR A 407 14.53 16.46 9.91
C THR A 407 15.98 16.91 9.73
N LEU A 408 16.25 17.81 8.78
CA LEU A 408 17.59 18.35 8.52
C LEU A 408 18.11 19.12 9.74
N THR A 409 17.24 19.92 10.37
CA THR A 409 17.50 20.71 11.57
C THR A 409 17.13 20.00 12.86
N ASP A 410 16.06 19.20 12.84
CA ASP A 410 15.35 18.79 14.07
C ASP A 410 15.34 17.30 14.41
N SER A 411 16.12 16.51 13.68
CA SER A 411 16.29 15.08 13.94
C SER A 411 17.08 14.78 15.22
N TYR A 412 16.81 13.59 15.78
CA TYR A 412 17.51 13.06 16.95
C TYR A 412 18.90 12.46 16.64
N SER A 413 19.29 12.35 15.36
CA SER A 413 20.61 11.81 14.96
C SER A 413 21.00 12.24 13.54
N ALA A 414 22.31 12.31 13.27
CA ALA A 414 22.84 12.76 11.98
C ALA A 414 22.41 11.88 10.80
N GLU A 415 22.19 10.59 11.03
CA GLU A 415 21.73 9.60 10.04
C GLU A 415 20.25 9.81 9.67
N ARG A 416 19.48 10.48 10.54
CA ARG A 416 18.08 10.85 10.28
C ARG A 416 17.93 12.28 9.72
N SER A 417 19.01 13.09 9.73
CA SER A 417 19.09 14.41 9.11
C SER A 417 19.25 14.30 7.58
N LEU A 418 18.17 13.93 6.89
CA LEU A 418 18.17 13.64 5.46
C LEU A 418 17.08 14.34 4.63
N ASN A 419 15.92 14.68 5.22
CA ASN A 419 14.75 15.13 4.46
C ASN A 419 13.97 16.23 5.19
N ASN A 420 13.37 17.15 4.44
CA ASN A 420 12.36 18.05 4.95
C ASN A 420 10.95 17.55 4.60
N PHE A 421 10.09 17.42 5.62
CA PHE A 421 8.69 17.01 5.54
C PHE A 421 7.72 18.07 6.07
N SER A 422 8.21 19.25 6.51
CA SER A 422 7.34 20.33 7.00
C SER A 422 6.38 20.79 5.90
N LEU A 423 5.09 20.93 6.26
CA LEU A 423 4.11 21.55 5.37
C LEU A 423 4.35 23.05 5.26
N THR A 424 4.64 23.75 6.36
CA THR A 424 4.73 25.22 6.36
C THR A 424 5.99 25.76 5.68
N GLU A 425 7.08 25.00 5.67
CA GLU A 425 8.33 25.38 4.99
C GLU A 425 8.25 25.28 3.45
N SER A 426 7.11 24.82 2.90
CA SER A 426 6.86 24.80 1.47
C SER A 426 5.48 25.36 1.14
N PRO A 427 5.36 26.66 0.77
CA PRO A 427 4.08 27.29 0.45
C PRO A 427 3.26 26.55 -0.63
N ALA A 428 3.93 25.98 -1.64
CA ALA A 428 3.28 25.19 -2.69
C ALA A 428 2.74 23.84 -2.19
N LEU A 429 3.46 23.17 -1.27
CA LEU A 429 2.99 21.94 -0.65
C LEU A 429 1.82 22.22 0.30
N LEU A 430 1.94 23.24 1.17
CA LEU A 430 0.88 23.68 2.08
C LEU A 430 -0.40 24.06 1.31
N ALA A 431 -0.28 24.85 0.24
CA ALA A 431 -1.43 25.22 -0.59
C ALA A 431 -2.08 24.00 -1.26
N SER A 432 -1.29 23.04 -1.74
CA SER A 432 -1.83 21.79 -2.29
C SER A 432 -2.48 20.91 -1.23
N TYR A 433 -1.93 20.85 -0.01
CA TYR A 433 -2.48 20.11 1.11
C TYR A 433 -3.81 20.73 1.57
N GLY A 434 -3.79 22.03 1.88
CA GLY A 434 -4.94 22.80 2.33
C GLY A 434 -6.11 22.76 1.35
N LYS A 435 -5.84 22.79 0.03
CA LYS A 435 -6.85 22.60 -1.02
C LYS A 435 -7.42 21.18 -1.05
N MET A 436 -6.56 20.17 -0.96
CA MET A 436 -6.95 18.75 -1.01
C MET A 436 -7.85 18.39 0.18
N ILE A 437 -7.52 18.85 1.39
CA ILE A 437 -8.27 18.49 2.60
C ILE A 437 -9.65 19.15 2.69
N GLN A 438 -10.01 20.10 1.81
CA GLN A 438 -11.37 20.69 1.80
C GLN A 438 -12.47 19.69 1.40
N ASP A 439 -12.14 18.59 0.73
CA ASP A 439 -13.12 17.52 0.42
C ASP A 439 -13.81 17.05 1.73
N PRO A 440 -15.15 17.04 1.82
CA PRO A 440 -15.87 16.64 3.03
C PRO A 440 -15.60 15.19 3.48
N TYR A 441 -14.98 14.36 2.64
CA TYR A 441 -14.47 13.04 3.03
C TYR A 441 -13.42 13.13 4.15
N TYR A 442 -12.63 14.21 4.17
CA TYR A 442 -11.64 14.47 5.19
C TYR A 442 -12.29 15.13 6.41
N LEU A 443 -12.35 14.39 7.52
CA LEU A 443 -13.07 14.74 8.73
C LEU A 443 -12.18 15.56 9.68
N SER A 444 -12.72 16.66 10.19
CA SER A 444 -12.04 17.62 11.08
C SER A 444 -12.23 17.35 12.57
N LYS A 445 -13.04 16.35 12.95
CA LYS A 445 -13.29 16.01 14.36
C LYS A 445 -13.46 14.49 14.51
N VAL A 446 -12.91 13.94 15.59
CA VAL A 446 -13.09 12.53 15.95
C VAL A 446 -14.46 12.31 16.57
N ALA A 447 -15.20 11.34 16.04
CA ALA A 447 -16.52 10.93 16.51
C ALA A 447 -16.75 9.44 16.26
N SER A 448 -17.25 8.71 17.26
CA SER A 448 -17.58 7.29 17.10
C SER A 448 -18.88 7.12 16.29
N GLY A 449 -18.86 6.26 15.28
CA GLY A 449 -20.06 5.88 14.54
C GLY A 449 -20.50 6.89 13.49
N THR A 450 -21.15 7.98 13.91
CA THR A 450 -21.71 8.98 12.99
C THR A 450 -20.60 9.79 12.29
N SER A 451 -20.79 10.03 10.99
CA SER A 451 -19.88 10.82 10.16
C SER A 451 -20.67 11.86 9.39
N SER A 452 -20.08 13.04 9.19
CA SER A 452 -20.64 14.10 8.35
C SER A 452 -20.53 13.80 6.86
N TYR A 453 -19.71 12.82 6.45
CA TYR A 453 -19.59 12.42 5.04
C TYR A 453 -20.67 11.39 4.68
N THR A 454 -21.75 11.84 4.06
CA THR A 454 -22.94 11.04 3.72
C THR A 454 -22.88 10.35 2.35
N LYS A 455 -21.74 10.39 1.65
CA LYS A 455 -21.61 9.80 0.32
C LYS A 455 -21.01 8.39 0.35
N THR A 456 -21.28 7.64 -0.71
CA THR A 456 -20.64 6.35 -0.99
C THR A 456 -19.70 6.49 -2.18
N VAL A 457 -18.56 5.79 -2.11
CA VAL A 457 -17.62 5.64 -3.22
C VAL A 457 -17.52 4.15 -3.53
N SER A 458 -17.80 3.76 -4.76
CA SER A 458 -17.71 2.37 -5.21
C SER A 458 -17.00 2.24 -6.55
N LYS A 459 -16.19 1.18 -6.71
CA LYS A 459 -15.53 0.88 -7.98
C LYS A 459 -16.58 0.53 -9.02
N PHE A 460 -16.52 1.17 -10.18
CA PHE A 460 -17.47 0.94 -11.26
C PHE A 460 -17.16 -0.37 -11.99
N ALA A 461 -18.15 -1.26 -12.06
CA ALA A 461 -18.09 -2.46 -12.88
C ALA A 461 -18.35 -2.09 -14.35
N ASN A 462 -17.48 -2.55 -15.26
CA ASN A 462 -17.73 -2.45 -16.69
C ASN A 462 -19.07 -3.11 -17.06
N GLN A 463 -19.81 -2.55 -18.01
CA GLN A 463 -21.18 -2.94 -18.38
C GLN A 463 -22.25 -2.69 -17.27
N GLY A 464 -21.94 -1.90 -16.24
CA GLY A 464 -22.90 -1.51 -15.21
C GLY A 464 -23.96 -0.50 -15.68
N THR A 465 -24.90 -0.16 -14.80
CA THR A 465 -25.96 0.82 -15.06
C THR A 465 -25.74 2.12 -14.28
N ILE A 466 -25.95 3.27 -14.92
CA ILE A 466 -25.95 4.59 -14.27
C ILE A 466 -27.27 5.29 -14.61
N GLY A 467 -28.30 5.07 -13.79
CA GLY A 467 -29.65 5.64 -13.97
C GLY A 467 -29.95 6.88 -13.11
N LYS A 468 -28.95 7.41 -12.39
CA LYS A 468 -29.05 8.68 -11.62
C LYS A 468 -27.76 9.48 -11.77
N PRO A 469 -27.81 10.83 -11.68
CA PRO A 469 -26.62 11.66 -11.65
C PRO A 469 -25.57 11.15 -10.65
N ALA A 470 -24.30 11.16 -11.06
CA ALA A 470 -23.19 10.67 -10.25
C ALA A 470 -21.89 11.40 -10.61
N THR A 471 -20.95 11.45 -9.65
CA THR A 471 -19.59 11.92 -9.93
C THR A 471 -18.72 10.73 -10.29
N GLY A 472 -18.22 10.68 -11.52
CA GLY A 472 -17.16 9.76 -11.91
C GLY A 472 -15.83 10.23 -11.33
N VAL A 473 -15.09 9.34 -10.68
CA VAL A 473 -13.75 9.62 -10.13
C VAL A 473 -12.77 8.57 -10.65
N VAL A 474 -11.70 9.00 -11.29
CA VAL A 474 -10.68 8.10 -11.85
C VAL A 474 -9.46 8.03 -10.92
N TRP A 475 -9.04 6.81 -10.61
CA TRP A 475 -7.73 6.49 -10.06
C TRP A 475 -6.76 6.10 -11.19
N VAL A 476 -5.53 6.60 -11.13
CA VAL A 476 -4.46 6.35 -12.11
C VAL A 476 -3.09 6.14 -11.42
N LYS A 477 -2.52 4.96 -11.62
CA LYS A 477 -1.10 4.67 -11.36
C LYS A 477 -0.46 4.28 -12.70
N THR A 478 0.77 4.70 -12.97
CA THR A 478 1.55 4.23 -14.14
C THR A 478 3.02 4.06 -13.77
N TYR A 479 3.82 3.54 -14.70
CA TYR A 479 5.29 3.49 -14.62
C TYR A 479 5.94 4.88 -14.48
N ASP A 480 5.25 5.94 -14.90
CA ASP A 480 5.65 7.34 -14.71
C ASP A 480 4.73 7.99 -13.65
N PRO A 481 5.26 8.35 -12.48
CA PRO A 481 4.47 8.97 -11.41
C PRO A 481 4.03 10.41 -11.76
N TYR A 482 4.64 11.05 -12.76
CA TYR A 482 4.41 12.45 -13.14
C TYR A 482 3.50 12.53 -14.37
N ILE A 483 2.24 12.12 -14.19
CA ILE A 483 1.18 12.18 -15.20
C ILE A 483 1.04 13.62 -15.72
N SER A 484 1.22 13.84 -17.03
CA SER A 484 1.08 15.20 -17.60
C SER A 484 -0.39 15.61 -17.72
N LYS A 485 -1.27 14.66 -18.06
CA LYS A 485 -2.72 14.82 -18.13
C LYS A 485 -3.45 13.48 -18.16
N VAL A 486 -4.65 13.48 -17.62
CA VAL A 486 -5.70 12.50 -17.89
C VAL A 486 -6.78 13.17 -18.73
N VAL A 487 -7.17 12.51 -19.82
CA VAL A 487 -8.28 12.91 -20.68
C VAL A 487 -9.39 11.89 -20.53
N ILE A 488 -10.60 12.34 -20.20
CA ILE A 488 -11.79 11.49 -20.11
C ILE A 488 -12.73 11.89 -21.23
N LYS A 489 -13.22 10.90 -21.98
CA LYS A 489 -14.24 11.05 -23.02
C LYS A 489 -15.51 10.29 -22.64
N LEU A 490 -16.66 10.87 -22.94
CA LEU A 490 -17.97 10.22 -22.90
C LEU A 490 -18.52 10.19 -24.33
N ASP A 491 -18.78 9.01 -24.86
CA ASP A 491 -19.20 8.77 -26.26
C ASP A 491 -18.34 9.49 -27.31
N GLY A 492 -17.03 9.60 -27.02
CA GLY A 492 -16.03 10.26 -27.87
C GLY A 492 -15.81 11.75 -27.58
N ALA A 493 -16.78 12.44 -26.97
CA ALA A 493 -16.67 13.84 -26.57
C ALA A 493 -15.81 13.98 -25.29
N VAL A 494 -14.86 14.93 -25.26
CA VAL A 494 -14.00 15.17 -24.09
C VAL A 494 -14.81 15.85 -22.98
N VAL A 495 -14.92 15.20 -21.82
CA VAL A 495 -15.60 15.71 -20.61
C VAL A 495 -14.65 16.13 -19.49
N LEU A 496 -13.38 15.71 -19.56
CA LEU A 496 -12.31 16.18 -18.67
C LEU A 496 -10.97 16.18 -19.41
N THR A 497 -10.17 17.23 -19.21
CA THR A 497 -8.71 17.19 -19.35
C THR A 497 -8.13 17.80 -18.08
N ARG A 498 -7.30 17.06 -17.34
CA ARG A 498 -6.75 17.54 -16.07
C ARG A 498 -5.37 16.94 -15.79
N GLN A 499 -4.47 17.75 -15.25
CA GLN A 499 -3.07 17.36 -15.00
C GLN A 499 -2.94 16.59 -13.68
N GLN A 500 -3.45 17.17 -12.58
CA GLN A 500 -3.31 16.62 -11.22
C GLN A 500 -4.61 16.01 -10.68
N TYR A 501 -4.49 15.11 -9.71
CA TYR A 501 -5.62 14.65 -8.90
C TYR A 501 -6.44 15.81 -8.28
N PRO A 502 -7.74 15.60 -8.00
CA PRO A 502 -8.54 14.42 -8.37
C PRO A 502 -9.10 14.51 -9.79
N TYR A 503 -9.14 13.36 -10.48
CA TYR A 503 -9.69 13.23 -11.83
C TYR A 503 -11.21 12.97 -11.80
N THR A 504 -11.96 14.02 -11.45
CA THR A 504 -13.43 13.99 -11.28
C THR A 504 -14.17 14.55 -12.49
N PHE A 505 -15.26 13.91 -12.90
CA PHE A 505 -16.17 14.39 -13.94
C PHE A 505 -17.63 14.09 -13.59
N SER A 506 -18.57 14.86 -14.13
CA SER A 506 -20.00 14.68 -13.89
C SER A 506 -20.60 13.71 -14.92
N ILE A 507 -21.47 12.80 -14.48
CA ILE A 507 -22.27 11.93 -15.32
C ILE A 507 -23.73 12.28 -15.08
N GLN A 508 -24.45 12.66 -16.14
CA GLN A 508 -25.86 13.10 -16.12
C GLN A 508 -26.67 12.20 -17.06
N PRO A 509 -27.17 11.04 -16.60
CA PRO A 509 -27.87 10.05 -17.43
C PRO A 509 -29.08 10.61 -18.18
N ASP A 510 -29.78 11.56 -17.56
CA ASP A 510 -30.91 12.33 -18.09
C ASP A 510 -30.58 13.14 -19.36
N LYS A 511 -29.30 13.43 -19.60
CA LYS A 511 -28.81 14.18 -20.78
C LYS A 511 -28.26 13.27 -21.88
N LEU A 512 -28.35 11.96 -21.68
CA LEU A 512 -27.89 10.94 -22.62
C LEU A 512 -29.09 10.23 -23.26
N LYS A 513 -28.94 9.77 -24.49
CA LYS A 513 -29.96 8.92 -25.13
C LYS A 513 -30.04 7.59 -24.39
N ALA A 514 -31.24 7.06 -24.13
CA ALA A 514 -31.40 5.74 -23.53
C ALA A 514 -30.63 4.67 -24.35
N GLY A 515 -29.78 3.88 -23.68
CA GLY A 515 -28.97 2.85 -24.35
C GLY A 515 -27.61 2.61 -23.70
N SER A 516 -26.63 2.22 -24.54
CA SER A 516 -25.27 1.93 -24.12
C SER A 516 -24.32 3.09 -24.44
N HIS A 517 -23.54 3.50 -23.46
CA HIS A 517 -22.55 4.57 -23.53
C HIS A 517 -21.15 4.04 -23.24
N LYS A 518 -20.14 4.81 -23.62
CA LYS A 518 -18.72 4.49 -23.41
C LYS A 518 -17.98 5.67 -22.75
N ILE A 519 -17.34 5.39 -21.63
CA ILE A 519 -16.34 6.25 -20.99
C ILE A 519 -14.96 5.75 -21.41
N GLU A 520 -14.16 6.58 -22.07
CA GLU A 520 -12.74 6.33 -22.30
C GLU A 520 -11.89 7.19 -21.37
N VAL A 521 -10.96 6.55 -20.66
CA VAL A 521 -9.93 7.22 -19.88
C VAL A 521 -8.60 7.04 -20.60
N ILE A 522 -7.91 8.14 -20.89
CA ILE A 522 -6.62 8.18 -21.59
C ILE A 522 -5.61 8.89 -20.67
N VAL A 523 -4.48 8.26 -20.41
CA VAL A 523 -3.44 8.74 -19.49
C VAL A 523 -2.19 9.07 -20.26
N PHE A 524 -1.57 10.21 -19.98
CA PHE A 524 -0.32 10.65 -20.61
C PHE A 524 0.82 10.72 -19.59
N ASP A 525 2.00 10.23 -19.99
CA ASP A 525 3.22 10.29 -19.19
C ASP A 525 3.81 11.73 -19.13
N SER A 526 4.89 11.93 -18.36
CA SER A 526 5.55 13.24 -18.24
C SER A 526 6.05 13.81 -19.57
N LYS A 527 6.22 12.97 -20.59
CA LYS A 527 6.66 13.32 -21.95
C LYS A 527 5.48 13.53 -22.91
N ASN A 528 4.25 13.61 -22.41
CA ASN A 528 3.01 13.72 -23.18
C ASN A 528 2.76 12.56 -24.16
N ARG A 529 3.34 11.37 -23.94
CA ARG A 529 3.03 10.14 -24.67
C ARG A 529 1.83 9.45 -24.02
N GLU A 530 0.99 8.78 -24.79
CA GLU A 530 -0.08 7.95 -24.22
C GLU A 530 0.54 6.79 -23.44
N ALA A 531 0.41 6.81 -22.11
CA ALA A 531 0.93 5.80 -21.21
C ALA A 531 0.02 4.56 -21.17
N SER A 532 -1.30 4.79 -21.16
CA SER A 532 -2.32 3.74 -21.22
C SER A 532 -3.72 4.34 -21.47
N ARG A 533 -4.65 3.47 -21.84
CA ARG A 533 -6.06 3.78 -22.08
C ARG A 533 -6.94 2.65 -21.55
N LYS A 534 -8.10 3.00 -20.99
CA LYS A 534 -9.12 2.03 -20.59
C LYS A 534 -10.52 2.53 -20.90
N SER A 535 -11.34 1.65 -21.47
CA SER A 535 -12.74 1.90 -21.79
C SER A 535 -13.65 1.22 -20.77
N TYR A 536 -14.71 1.91 -20.39
CA TYR A 536 -15.84 1.38 -19.63
C TYR A 536 -17.10 1.58 -20.44
N THR A 537 -17.97 0.58 -20.51
CA THR A 537 -19.33 0.73 -21.02
C THR A 537 -20.32 0.79 -19.88
N PHE A 538 -21.41 1.53 -20.06
CA PHE A 538 -22.51 1.57 -19.10
C PHE A 538 -23.86 1.76 -19.81
N LYS A 539 -24.95 1.39 -19.13
CA LYS A 539 -26.30 1.65 -19.62
C LYS A 539 -26.97 2.80 -18.89
N THR A 540 -27.72 3.60 -19.63
CA THR A 540 -28.78 4.50 -19.15
C THR A 540 -30.13 3.81 -19.30
N THR A 541 -31.11 4.27 -18.53
CA THR A 541 -32.50 3.78 -18.53
C THR A 541 -33.42 4.83 -19.11
#